data_AF-A0AAN0MI58-F1
#
_entry.id   AF-A0AAN0MI58-F1
#
_cell.length_a   1.000
_cell.length_b   1.000
_cell.length_c   1.000
_cell.angle_alpha   90.00
_cell.angle_beta   90.00
_cell.angle_gamma   90.00
#
_symmetry.space_group_name_H-M   'P 1'
#
loop_
_entity.id
_entity.type
_entity.pdbx_description
1 polymer ?
#
loop_
_entity_poly.entity_id
_entity_poly.type
_entity_poly.pdbx_seq_one_letter_code
_entity_poly.pdbx_strand_id
1 'polypeptide(L)'
;MADFLNGILISEILADNAGGAAVDVNGNGTTNKQDEFVEFQNNTNADIDLEGYAVWSQERGLLHEFIAGSTILAGQTAAVIGEYTGSRTDYFGASNNSSSGNAQGGFLEDGEGNKDDTIYLVAPNGDYIRLSYGQPPNVPTTLPTDFPTGGSLQGTGETINSGAPNGTSFVRDADGNFVEGTPTPGVPGTPCFTPGTMIATDQGDVPVAALRPGMRVKSRDNGYVPLRAIRAAEIARAVLQWHPDLRAVTIPAGALGNDRQMMLSPAHCVLVQGADVELICDAPEAFVPVHHFVGLAGIGRVPGNQPVTYCHLLFDRHEVICSDGAWTESLYMGDLAHAAPRAVQEWETEEGRRPEDITHDARARTVLKAFEARVLLDRGLRCVKAADLAA
;
A
#
# COMPACT_ATOMS: atom_id res chain seq x y z
N MET A 1 5.07 15.08 -8.52
CA MET A 1 5.56 14.93 -7.13
C MET A 1 4.37 15.16 -6.22
N ALA A 2 4.21 14.31 -5.22
CA ALA A 2 3.10 14.41 -4.26
C ALA A 2 3.16 15.71 -3.47
N ASP A 3 2.00 16.31 -3.23
CA ASP A 3 1.86 17.43 -2.30
C ASP A 3 1.66 16.89 -0.87
N PHE A 4 2.23 17.60 0.10
CA PHE A 4 2.19 17.19 1.51
C PHE A 4 1.63 18.31 2.38
N LEU A 5 0.77 17.95 3.33
CA LEU A 5 0.26 18.83 4.37
C LEU A 5 0.66 18.26 5.73
N ASN A 6 1.61 18.90 6.41
CA ASN A 6 2.14 18.42 7.69
C ASN A 6 2.61 16.94 7.63
N GLY A 7 3.08 16.51 6.46
CA GLY A 7 3.50 15.14 6.19
C GLY A 7 2.38 14.19 5.75
N ILE A 8 1.13 14.63 5.67
CA ILE A 8 0.02 13.84 5.09
C ILE A 8 -0.05 14.09 3.58
N LEU A 9 -0.28 13.04 2.80
CA LEU A 9 -0.61 13.12 1.36
C LEU A 9 -1.97 12.45 1.09
N ILE A 10 -2.58 12.73 -0.07
CA ILE A 10 -3.72 11.95 -0.59
C ILE A 10 -3.15 10.73 -1.31
N SER A 11 -3.40 9.51 -0.85
CA SER A 11 -2.77 8.28 -1.37
C SER A 11 -3.62 7.55 -2.40
N GLU A 12 -4.93 7.59 -2.23
CA GLU A 12 -5.87 6.90 -3.11
C GLU A 12 -7.20 7.66 -3.16
N ILE A 13 -7.89 7.62 -4.30
CA ILE A 13 -9.25 8.13 -4.46
C ILE A 13 -10.08 7.20 -5.34
N LEU A 14 -11.33 6.97 -4.95
CA LEU A 14 -12.34 6.30 -5.75
C LEU A 14 -13.54 7.23 -5.87
N ALA A 15 -13.65 7.92 -7.02
CA ALA A 15 -14.65 8.95 -7.25
C ALA A 15 -15.88 8.50 -8.04
N ASP A 16 -15.83 7.35 -8.72
CA ASP A 16 -17.00 6.77 -9.38
C ASP A 16 -17.11 5.29 -9.07
N ASN A 17 -17.97 4.97 -8.11
CA ASN A 17 -18.27 3.59 -7.73
C ASN A 17 -19.69 3.13 -8.11
N ALA A 18 -20.27 3.68 -9.19
CA ALA A 18 -21.61 3.32 -9.65
C ALA A 18 -21.60 2.52 -10.96
N GLY A 19 -21.83 1.20 -10.89
CA GLY A 19 -21.83 0.33 -12.07
C GLY A 19 -20.43 -0.17 -12.44
N GLY A 20 -20.29 -0.90 -13.55
CA GLY A 20 -19.00 -1.47 -13.94
C GLY A 20 -18.43 -2.44 -12.90
N ALA A 21 -17.15 -2.26 -12.54
CA ALA A 21 -16.41 -3.07 -11.57
C ALA A 21 -16.48 -2.49 -10.14
N ALA A 22 -17.64 -1.97 -9.74
CA ALA A 22 -17.85 -1.35 -8.44
C ALA A 22 -17.46 -2.27 -7.27
N VAL A 23 -16.92 -1.66 -6.20
CA VAL A 23 -16.38 -2.34 -5.02
C VAL A 23 -17.13 -1.85 -3.78
N ASP A 24 -17.49 -2.76 -2.87
CA ASP A 24 -18.13 -2.44 -1.58
C ASP A 24 -17.03 -2.11 -0.57
N VAL A 25 -16.70 -0.83 -0.46
CA VAL A 25 -15.61 -0.31 0.38
C VAL A 25 -16.07 -0.14 1.82
N ASN A 26 -17.34 0.22 2.04
CA ASN A 26 -17.85 0.44 3.38
C ASN A 26 -18.29 -0.84 4.10
N GLY A 27 -18.39 -1.96 3.38
CA GLY A 27 -18.69 -3.29 3.91
C GLY A 27 -20.17 -3.49 4.25
N ASN A 28 -21.07 -2.69 3.68
CA ASN A 28 -22.51 -2.78 3.94
C ASN A 28 -23.20 -3.87 3.09
N GLY A 29 -22.48 -4.53 2.19
CA GLY A 29 -22.97 -5.59 1.30
C GLY A 29 -23.53 -5.08 -0.02
N THR A 30 -23.43 -3.77 -0.32
CA THR A 30 -23.95 -3.16 -1.55
C THR A 30 -22.94 -2.24 -2.21
N THR A 31 -22.58 -2.53 -3.47
CA THR A 31 -21.67 -1.70 -4.27
C THR A 31 -22.42 -0.50 -4.86
N ASN A 32 -22.14 0.70 -4.37
CA ASN A 32 -22.77 1.92 -4.87
C ASN A 32 -21.89 3.17 -4.61
N LYS A 33 -22.42 4.37 -4.88
CA LYS A 33 -21.70 5.65 -4.68
C LYS A 33 -21.31 5.94 -3.22
N GLN A 34 -21.93 5.27 -2.26
CA GLN A 34 -21.61 5.38 -0.83
C GLN A 34 -20.26 4.73 -0.48
N ASP A 35 -19.67 3.97 -1.41
CA ASP A 35 -18.35 3.35 -1.29
C ASP A 35 -17.23 4.21 -1.87
N GLU A 36 -17.56 5.34 -2.48
CA GLU A 36 -16.57 6.34 -2.88
C GLU A 36 -15.76 6.77 -1.65
N PHE A 37 -14.46 6.98 -1.84
CA PHE A 37 -13.58 7.34 -0.74
C PHE A 37 -12.41 8.20 -1.19
N VAL A 38 -11.84 8.89 -0.21
CA VAL A 38 -10.53 9.55 -0.31
C VAL A 38 -9.67 9.01 0.81
N GLU A 39 -8.49 8.51 0.46
CA GLU A 39 -7.51 7.99 1.38
C GLU A 39 -6.36 8.97 1.56
N PHE A 40 -5.96 9.13 2.82
CA PHE A 40 -4.83 9.94 3.24
C PHE A 40 -3.77 9.05 3.85
N GLN A 41 -2.51 9.34 3.56
CA GLN A 41 -1.38 8.63 4.13
C GLN A 41 -0.53 9.58 4.97
N ASN A 42 -0.24 9.20 6.20
CA ASN A 42 0.76 9.90 7.01
C ASN A 42 2.16 9.51 6.52
N ASN A 43 2.94 10.38 5.89
CA ASN A 43 4.30 10.05 5.41
C ASN A 43 5.40 10.38 6.44
N THR A 44 5.05 10.44 7.73
CA THR A 44 6.00 10.77 8.81
C THR A 44 6.27 9.56 9.71
N ASN A 45 7.20 9.75 10.64
CA ASN A 45 7.56 8.77 11.67
C ASN A 45 6.86 9.00 13.02
N ALA A 46 5.90 9.93 13.09
CA ALA A 46 5.09 10.21 14.28
C ALA A 46 3.58 10.23 13.98
N ASP A 47 2.78 9.71 14.90
CA ASP A 47 1.32 9.75 14.82
C ASP A 47 0.87 11.19 14.58
N ILE A 48 -0.04 11.37 13.62
CA ILE A 48 -0.64 12.66 13.33
C ILE A 48 -2.06 12.66 13.87
N ASP A 49 -2.26 13.52 14.85
CA ASP A 49 -3.59 13.91 15.31
C ASP A 49 -4.29 14.68 14.20
N LEU A 50 -5.47 14.19 13.82
CA LEU A 50 -6.30 14.80 12.80
C LEU A 50 -7.35 15.74 13.40
N GLU A 51 -7.42 15.94 14.72
CA GLU A 51 -8.40 16.85 15.30
C GLU A 51 -8.38 18.22 14.60
N GLY A 52 -9.54 18.62 14.06
CA GLY A 52 -9.74 19.88 13.34
C GLY A 52 -9.23 19.89 11.90
N TYR A 53 -8.66 18.79 11.39
CA TYR A 53 -8.52 18.62 9.95
C TYR A 53 -9.89 18.42 9.31
N ALA A 54 -10.00 18.77 8.04
CA ALA A 54 -11.23 18.59 7.28
C ALA A 54 -10.97 18.16 5.84
N VAL A 55 -11.90 17.40 5.28
CA VAL A 55 -11.95 17.04 3.86
C VAL A 55 -13.03 17.87 3.19
N TRP A 56 -12.68 18.50 2.08
CA TRP A 56 -13.60 19.33 1.30
C TRP A 56 -13.61 18.89 -0.16
N SER A 57 -14.72 19.17 -0.82
CA SER A 57 -14.90 19.09 -2.28
C SER A 57 -15.21 20.47 -2.83
N GLN A 58 -14.76 20.72 -4.06
CA GLN A 58 -15.04 21.96 -4.78
C GLN A 58 -16.53 22.10 -5.08
N GLU A 59 -17.18 21.00 -5.45
CA GLU A 59 -18.60 20.96 -5.81
C GLU A 59 -19.52 20.79 -4.59
N ARG A 60 -19.07 20.08 -3.56
CA ARG A 60 -19.92 19.69 -2.41
C ARG A 60 -19.66 20.50 -1.13
N GLY A 61 -18.54 21.22 -1.04
CA GLY A 61 -18.14 21.90 0.20
C GLY A 61 -17.54 20.94 1.23
N LEU A 62 -17.82 21.14 2.52
CA LEU A 62 -17.30 20.30 3.60
C LEU A 62 -17.85 18.87 3.51
N LEU A 63 -16.96 17.89 3.40
CA LEU A 63 -17.30 16.46 3.35
C LEU A 63 -17.16 15.78 4.71
N HIS A 64 -16.09 16.09 5.44
CA HIS A 64 -15.80 15.49 6.74
C HIS A 64 -14.94 16.42 7.60
N GLU A 65 -15.21 16.44 8.91
CA GLU A 65 -14.36 17.10 9.91
C GLU A 65 -13.89 16.02 10.91
N PHE A 66 -12.59 15.91 11.08
CA PHE A 66 -11.99 14.95 12.00
C PHE A 66 -12.10 15.47 13.44
N ILE A 67 -12.67 14.63 14.30
CA ILE A 67 -12.91 14.95 15.71
C ILE A 67 -11.73 14.55 16.60
N ALA A 68 -11.77 14.98 17.87
CA ALA A 68 -10.79 14.57 18.87
C ALA A 68 -10.64 13.04 18.93
N GLY A 69 -9.40 12.57 18.87
CA GLY A 69 -9.06 11.14 18.84
C GLY A 69 -9.02 10.51 17.46
N SER A 70 -9.34 11.26 16.39
CA SER A 70 -9.01 10.87 15.02
C SER A 70 -7.49 10.95 14.84
N THR A 71 -6.86 9.85 14.48
CA THR A 71 -5.40 9.81 14.34
C THR A 71 -5.05 8.97 13.12
N ILE A 72 -4.21 9.51 12.25
CA ILE A 72 -3.44 8.66 11.35
C ILE A 72 -2.17 8.35 12.11
N LEU A 73 -2.11 7.13 12.62
CA LEU A 73 -0.88 6.56 13.14
C LEU A 73 0.22 6.83 12.11
N ALA A 74 1.46 7.06 12.54
CA ALA A 74 2.52 7.31 11.59
C ALA A 74 2.42 6.34 10.43
N GLY A 75 2.67 6.87 9.25
CA GLY A 75 2.56 6.09 8.05
C GLY A 75 1.23 5.67 7.52
N GLN A 76 0.33 5.31 8.44
CA GLN A 76 -0.84 4.50 8.15
C GLN A 76 -1.69 5.32 7.20
N THR A 77 -2.69 4.64 6.66
CA THR A 77 -3.69 5.33 5.89
C THR A 77 -4.93 5.53 6.74
N ALA A 78 -5.65 6.60 6.42
CA ALA A 78 -6.99 6.84 6.90
C ALA A 78 -7.87 7.12 5.69
N ALA A 79 -9.07 6.54 5.65
CA ALA A 79 -10.01 6.75 4.56
C ALA A 79 -11.25 7.49 5.06
N VAL A 80 -11.65 8.54 4.34
CA VAL A 80 -13.00 9.10 4.46
C VAL A 80 -13.85 8.46 3.37
N ILE A 81 -14.89 7.75 3.77
CA ILE A 81 -15.77 6.98 2.89
C ILE A 81 -17.16 7.62 2.93
N GLY A 82 -17.84 7.65 1.78
CA GLY A 82 -19.14 8.29 1.63
C GLY A 82 -20.17 7.92 2.70
N GLU A 83 -20.35 6.63 2.96
CA GLU A 83 -21.03 6.17 4.16
C GLU A 83 -20.25 5.03 4.79
N TYR A 84 -19.78 5.22 6.03
CA TYR A 84 -19.14 4.15 6.79
C TYR A 84 -19.89 3.90 8.09
N THR A 85 -20.35 2.66 8.28
CA THR A 85 -21.04 2.21 9.51
C THR A 85 -20.29 1.11 10.25
N GLY A 86 -19.09 0.75 9.76
CA GLY A 86 -18.25 -0.26 10.37
C GLY A 86 -17.52 0.25 11.62
N SER A 87 -16.65 -0.61 12.16
CA SER A 87 -15.98 -0.37 13.45
C SER A 87 -14.47 -0.11 13.35
N ARG A 88 -13.91 0.07 12.15
CA ARG A 88 -12.50 0.46 11.98
C ARG A 88 -12.32 1.87 12.51
N THR A 89 -11.22 2.10 13.20
CA THR A 89 -10.88 3.41 13.78
C THR A 89 -10.14 4.31 12.79
N ASP A 90 -9.63 3.75 11.70
CA ASP A 90 -8.92 4.42 10.62
C ASP A 90 -9.81 4.70 9.40
N TYR A 91 -11.07 4.27 9.44
CA TYR A 91 -12.08 4.63 8.46
C TYR A 91 -13.08 5.60 9.10
N PHE A 92 -13.39 6.65 8.38
CA PHE A 92 -14.25 7.72 8.82
C PHE A 92 -15.42 7.82 7.85
N GLY A 93 -16.64 7.85 8.38
CA GLY A 93 -17.81 8.16 7.57
C GLY A 93 -17.83 9.65 7.27
N ALA A 94 -18.02 10.03 6.02
CA ALA A 94 -18.37 11.39 5.69
C ALA A 94 -19.62 11.77 6.50
N SER A 95 -19.55 12.87 7.25
CA SER A 95 -20.73 13.32 7.99
C SER A 95 -21.72 13.84 6.96
N ASN A 96 -22.93 13.28 6.96
CA ASN A 96 -24.11 13.75 6.24
C ASN A 96 -24.62 15.13 6.73
N ASN A 97 -23.71 16.00 7.17
CA ASN A 97 -23.98 17.36 7.57
C ASN A 97 -23.90 18.30 6.37
N SER A 98 -24.62 17.96 5.30
CA SER A 98 -25.05 18.96 4.34
C SER A 98 -26.40 19.48 4.80
N SER A 99 -26.44 20.75 5.22
CA SER A 99 -27.66 21.56 5.19
C SER A 99 -28.21 21.76 3.77
N SER A 100 -27.62 21.12 2.76
CA SER A 100 -28.16 20.85 1.43
C SER A 100 -28.44 19.35 1.30
N GLY A 101 -29.62 18.91 1.74
CA GLY A 101 -30.01 17.50 1.76
C GLY A 101 -29.65 16.75 0.49
N ASN A 102 -28.83 15.71 0.63
CA ASN A 102 -28.55 14.79 -0.46
C ASN A 102 -28.61 13.34 0.03
N ALA A 103 -29.83 12.87 0.30
CA ALA A 103 -30.09 11.46 0.59
C ALA A 103 -30.04 10.55 -0.68
N GLN A 104 -29.43 11.01 -1.77
CA GLN A 104 -29.51 10.37 -3.10
C GLN A 104 -28.28 10.61 -4.03
N GLY A 105 -27.26 11.37 -3.65
CA GLY A 105 -26.17 11.75 -4.55
C GLY A 105 -24.82 11.53 -3.89
N GLY A 106 -23.86 11.08 -4.70
CA GLY A 106 -22.56 10.55 -4.28
C GLY A 106 -21.75 11.46 -3.36
N PHE A 107 -20.78 10.84 -2.70
CA PHE A 107 -19.82 11.48 -1.81
C PHE A 107 -18.85 12.35 -2.60
N LEU A 108 -18.48 11.89 -3.79
CA LEU A 108 -17.67 12.61 -4.78
C LEU A 108 -18.53 12.90 -6.02
N GLU A 109 -18.13 13.89 -6.82
CA GLU A 109 -18.73 14.07 -8.15
C GLU A 109 -18.28 12.91 -9.04
N ASP A 110 -19.24 12.19 -9.64
CA ASP A 110 -18.99 10.99 -10.43
C ASP A 110 -17.92 11.23 -11.51
N GLY A 111 -16.73 10.65 -11.33
CA GLY A 111 -15.49 10.94 -12.05
C GLY A 111 -15.38 10.50 -13.51
N GLU A 112 -16.47 10.12 -14.18
CA GLU A 112 -16.49 9.80 -15.63
C GLU A 112 -16.99 10.98 -16.51
N GLY A 113 -16.27 11.27 -17.60
CA GLY A 113 -16.69 12.22 -18.67
C GLY A 113 -16.26 13.68 -18.45
N ASN A 114 -17.12 14.65 -18.83
CA ASN A 114 -16.93 16.10 -18.54
C ASN A 114 -17.24 16.45 -17.08
N LYS A 115 -17.25 15.47 -16.18
CA LYS A 115 -17.47 15.66 -14.76
C LYS A 115 -16.13 15.61 -14.06
N ASP A 116 -15.92 16.58 -13.19
CA ASP A 116 -14.67 16.83 -12.50
C ASP A 116 -14.99 17.27 -11.07
N ASP A 117 -14.06 17.03 -10.16
CA ASP A 117 -14.08 17.65 -8.83
C ASP A 117 -12.65 17.94 -8.40
N THR A 118 -12.53 18.74 -7.35
CA THR A 118 -11.28 18.94 -6.64
C THR A 118 -11.48 18.68 -5.16
N ILE A 119 -10.69 17.76 -4.62
CA ILE A 119 -10.70 17.41 -3.20
C ILE A 119 -9.58 18.12 -2.48
N TYR A 120 -9.86 18.54 -1.25
CA TYR A 120 -8.92 19.21 -0.38
C TYR A 120 -8.80 18.46 0.94
N LEU A 121 -7.57 18.29 1.42
CA LEU A 121 -7.31 18.06 2.84
C LEU A 121 -6.88 19.41 3.43
N VAL A 122 -7.54 19.83 4.50
CA VAL A 122 -7.36 21.14 5.13
C VAL A 122 -6.96 20.94 6.58
N ALA A 123 -5.91 21.61 7.01
CA ALA A 123 -5.41 21.61 8.39
C ALA A 123 -6.15 22.67 9.24
N PRO A 124 -6.11 22.57 10.59
CA PRO A 124 -6.78 23.53 11.48
C PRO A 124 -6.34 25.00 11.30
N ASN A 125 -5.12 25.22 10.80
CA ASN A 125 -4.60 26.55 10.51
C ASN A 125 -5.06 27.11 9.14
N GLY A 126 -5.84 26.33 8.38
CA GLY A 126 -6.35 26.65 7.05
C GLY A 126 -5.44 26.25 5.89
N ASP A 127 -4.20 25.79 6.14
CA ASP A 127 -3.34 25.29 5.05
C ASP A 127 -3.92 24.03 4.45
N TYR A 128 -3.71 23.81 3.16
CA TYR A 128 -4.35 22.70 2.45
C TYR A 128 -3.50 22.14 1.32
N ILE A 129 -3.75 20.89 0.95
CA ILE A 129 -3.34 20.27 -0.32
C ILE A 129 -4.58 19.99 -1.15
N ARG A 130 -4.44 19.82 -2.46
CA ARG A 130 -5.57 19.53 -3.35
C ARG A 130 -5.25 18.48 -4.42
N LEU A 131 -6.29 17.77 -4.84
CA LEU A 131 -6.27 16.84 -5.96
C LEU A 131 -7.48 17.11 -6.86
N SER A 132 -7.24 17.52 -8.10
CA SER A 132 -8.28 17.70 -9.12
C SER A 132 -8.30 16.49 -10.06
N TYR A 133 -9.46 15.88 -10.30
CA TYR A 133 -9.60 14.76 -11.24
C TYR A 133 -10.64 15.05 -12.31
N GLY A 134 -10.53 14.36 -13.45
CA GLY A 134 -11.45 14.49 -14.60
C GLY A 134 -10.73 14.26 -15.92
N GLN A 135 -11.41 14.49 -17.06
CA GLN A 135 -10.82 14.35 -18.39
C GLN A 135 -11.27 15.47 -19.37
N PRO A 136 -10.60 16.64 -19.39
CA PRO A 136 -9.45 17.02 -18.59
C PRO A 136 -9.83 17.37 -17.14
N PRO A 137 -8.88 17.34 -16.19
CA PRO A 137 -9.13 17.81 -14.84
C PRO A 137 -9.39 19.32 -14.84
N ASN A 138 -10.37 19.76 -14.05
CA ASN A 138 -10.71 21.16 -13.87
C ASN A 138 -10.06 21.68 -12.60
N VAL A 139 -9.06 22.55 -12.76
CA VAL A 139 -8.35 23.15 -11.65
C VAL A 139 -9.05 24.45 -11.26
N PRO A 140 -9.69 24.53 -10.09
CA PRO A 140 -10.48 25.69 -9.73
C PRO A 140 -9.61 26.92 -9.47
N THR A 141 -10.15 28.07 -9.86
CA THR A 141 -9.54 29.41 -9.65
C THR A 141 -10.01 30.08 -8.37
N THR A 142 -11.02 29.51 -7.71
CA THR A 142 -11.60 29.97 -6.45
C THR A 142 -11.73 28.80 -5.50
N LEU A 143 -11.72 29.07 -4.19
CA LEU A 143 -11.97 28.04 -3.17
C LEU A 143 -13.48 27.82 -2.96
N PRO A 144 -13.89 26.68 -2.37
CA PRO A 144 -15.29 26.42 -2.01
C PRO A 144 -15.90 27.55 -1.17
N THR A 145 -17.23 27.66 -1.19
CA THR A 145 -17.93 28.55 -0.26
C THR A 145 -17.73 28.07 1.17
N ASP A 146 -17.56 29.00 2.11
CA ASP A 146 -17.27 28.75 3.53
C ASP A 146 -15.95 27.99 3.82
N PHE A 147 -15.08 27.86 2.81
CA PHE A 147 -13.75 27.28 2.98
C PHE A 147 -12.92 28.07 3.99
N PRO A 148 -12.10 27.42 4.84
CA PRO A 148 -11.29 28.10 5.84
C PRO A 148 -10.45 29.25 5.26
N THR A 149 -10.46 30.38 5.95
CA THR A 149 -9.74 31.58 5.52
C THR A 149 -8.38 31.67 6.20
N GLY A 150 -7.41 32.29 5.52
CA GLY A 150 -6.10 32.62 6.10
C GLY A 150 -5.00 31.58 5.87
N GLY A 151 -5.31 30.40 5.34
CA GLY A 151 -4.33 29.40 4.96
C GLY A 151 -3.91 29.44 3.49
N SER A 152 -3.00 28.55 3.12
CA SER A 152 -2.36 28.52 1.81
C SER A 152 -2.24 27.10 1.24
N LEU A 153 -2.27 26.99 -0.09
CA LEU A 153 -1.97 25.74 -0.80
C LEU A 153 -0.51 25.34 -0.53
N GLN A 154 -0.33 24.13 0.00
CA GLN A 154 0.97 23.49 0.13
C GLN A 154 1.25 22.68 -1.15
N GLY A 155 2.40 22.93 -1.77
CA GLY A 155 2.73 22.30 -3.05
C GLY A 155 2.11 23.01 -4.25
N THR A 156 1.88 22.28 -5.35
CA THR A 156 1.43 22.87 -6.63
C THR A 156 -0.05 22.62 -6.96
N GLY A 157 -0.70 21.73 -6.21
CA GLY A 157 -1.96 21.11 -6.56
C GLY A 157 -1.74 19.96 -7.54
N GLU A 158 -2.25 18.79 -7.21
CA GLU A 158 -2.13 17.59 -8.03
C GLU A 158 -3.31 17.44 -8.98
N THR A 159 -3.08 16.80 -10.12
CA THR A 159 -4.12 16.56 -11.13
C THR A 159 -4.10 15.13 -11.65
N ILE A 160 -5.28 14.56 -11.89
CA ILE A 160 -5.50 13.29 -12.56
C ILE A 160 -6.25 13.57 -13.86
N ASN A 161 -5.64 13.22 -14.99
CA ASN A 161 -6.27 13.33 -16.31
C ASN A 161 -6.58 11.93 -16.85
N SER A 162 -7.75 11.41 -16.51
CA SER A 162 -8.16 10.06 -16.87
C SER A 162 -9.67 9.96 -17.05
N GLY A 163 -10.08 9.14 -18.02
CA GLY A 163 -11.47 8.71 -18.24
C GLY A 163 -11.65 7.23 -17.89
N ALA A 164 -11.02 6.79 -16.81
CA ALA A 164 -11.09 5.42 -16.31
C ALA A 164 -12.55 4.97 -16.08
N PRO A 165 -12.85 3.66 -16.26
CA PRO A 165 -14.20 3.16 -16.05
C PRO A 165 -14.59 3.12 -14.56
N ASN A 166 -15.89 3.10 -14.28
CA ASN A 166 -16.46 2.95 -12.93
C ASN A 166 -15.87 1.78 -12.15
N GLY A 167 -15.59 2.02 -10.87
CA GLY A 167 -14.92 1.09 -9.96
C GLY A 167 -13.38 1.11 -10.05
N THR A 168 -12.80 2.04 -10.82
CA THR A 168 -11.35 2.25 -10.87
C THR A 168 -10.94 3.30 -9.84
N SER A 169 -9.98 2.98 -8.98
CA SER A 169 -9.36 3.98 -8.11
C SER A 169 -8.14 4.60 -8.77
N PHE A 170 -7.74 5.77 -8.29
CA PHE A 170 -6.45 6.35 -8.61
C PHE A 170 -5.55 6.19 -7.40
N VAL A 171 -4.48 5.41 -7.56
CA VAL A 171 -3.50 5.08 -6.51
C VAL A 171 -2.15 5.68 -6.86
N ARG A 172 -1.29 5.91 -5.86
CA ARG A 172 0.09 6.30 -6.12
C ARG A 172 0.93 5.11 -6.57
N ASP A 173 1.69 5.32 -7.65
CA ASP A 173 2.80 4.44 -8.04
C ASP A 173 4.05 4.70 -7.18
N ALA A 174 5.11 3.92 -7.42
CA ALA A 174 6.37 4.03 -6.68
C ALA A 174 7.10 5.38 -6.88
N ASP A 175 6.74 6.13 -7.92
CA ASP A 175 7.29 7.46 -8.22
C ASP A 175 6.40 8.57 -7.63
N GLY A 176 5.33 8.20 -6.93
CA GLY A 176 4.37 9.10 -6.30
C GLY A 176 3.37 9.72 -7.26
N ASN A 177 3.24 9.21 -8.49
CA ASN A 177 2.25 9.68 -9.47
C ASN A 177 0.95 8.88 -9.33
N PHE A 178 -0.19 9.53 -9.60
CA PHE A 178 -1.46 8.81 -9.67
C PHE A 178 -1.56 7.95 -10.94
N VAL A 179 -1.91 6.69 -10.76
CA VAL A 179 -2.19 5.72 -11.81
C VAL A 179 -3.53 5.04 -11.56
N GLU A 180 -4.16 4.55 -12.63
CA GLU A 180 -5.38 3.75 -12.53
C GLU A 180 -5.10 2.41 -11.81
N GLY A 181 -5.94 2.08 -10.84
CA GLY A 181 -5.77 0.94 -9.96
C GLY A 181 -7.10 0.31 -9.53
N THR A 182 -6.97 -0.78 -8.79
CA THR A 182 -8.12 -1.39 -8.11
C THR A 182 -8.23 -0.78 -6.71
N PRO A 183 -9.44 -0.44 -6.24
CA PRO A 183 -9.67 0.10 -4.90
C PRO A 183 -9.03 -0.74 -3.78
N THR A 184 -8.11 -0.16 -3.02
CA THR A 184 -7.42 -0.84 -1.90
C THR A 184 -7.34 -0.01 -0.61
N PRO A 185 -8.46 0.55 -0.11
CA PRO A 185 -8.42 1.42 1.07
C PRO A 185 -7.90 0.67 2.29
N GLY A 186 -7.04 1.30 3.08
CA GLY A 186 -6.48 0.74 4.31
C GLY A 186 -5.48 -0.39 4.08
N VAL A 187 -4.92 -0.55 2.87
CA VAL A 187 -3.94 -1.58 2.52
C VAL A 187 -2.59 -0.93 2.18
N PRO A 188 -1.64 -0.97 3.11
CA PRO A 188 -0.26 -0.64 2.80
C PRO A 188 0.39 -1.83 2.08
N GLY A 189 0.76 -1.67 0.81
CA GLY A 189 1.34 -2.70 -0.06
C GLY A 189 2.76 -3.15 0.28
N THR A 190 3.06 -3.42 1.55
CA THR A 190 4.43 -3.77 1.98
C THR A 190 4.75 -5.27 1.85
N PRO A 191 5.98 -5.63 1.47
CA PRO A 191 6.47 -7.01 1.51
C PRO A 191 6.54 -7.58 2.95
N CYS A 192 5.94 -8.74 3.17
CA CYS A 192 5.96 -9.43 4.47
C CYS A 192 6.05 -10.96 4.35
N PHE A 193 6.71 -11.58 5.33
CA PHE A 193 6.74 -13.03 5.53
C PHE A 193 5.62 -13.49 6.46
N THR A 194 5.27 -14.77 6.47
CA THR A 194 4.43 -15.35 7.53
C THR A 194 5.30 -16.08 8.57
N PRO A 195 4.88 -16.22 9.84
CA PRO A 195 5.71 -16.75 10.93
C PRO A 195 6.42 -18.08 10.68
N GLY A 196 5.86 -18.94 9.82
CA GLY A 196 6.40 -20.26 9.49
C GLY A 196 7.50 -20.26 8.43
N THR A 197 7.74 -19.14 7.75
CA THR A 197 8.78 -19.04 6.72
C THR A 197 10.17 -19.20 7.34
N MET A 198 10.97 -20.11 6.81
CA MET A 198 12.34 -20.32 7.26
C MET A 198 13.29 -19.37 6.53
N ILE A 199 14.15 -18.69 7.27
CA ILE A 199 15.16 -17.77 6.75
C ILE A 199 16.53 -18.39 6.97
N ALA A 200 17.34 -18.47 5.92
CA ALA A 200 18.70 -19.00 6.02
C ALA A 200 19.59 -18.02 6.80
N THR A 201 20.24 -18.52 7.85
CA THR A 201 21.19 -17.75 8.68
C THR A 201 22.55 -18.45 8.73
N ASP A 202 23.57 -17.79 9.29
CA ASP A 202 24.89 -18.40 9.49
C ASP A 202 24.89 -19.53 10.53
N GLN A 203 23.79 -19.71 11.28
CA GLN A 203 23.55 -20.81 12.20
C GLN A 203 22.53 -21.83 11.67
N GLY A 204 22.22 -21.79 10.37
CA GLY A 204 21.20 -22.63 9.73
C GLY A 204 19.86 -21.92 9.54
N ASP A 205 18.86 -22.65 9.10
CA ASP A 205 17.53 -22.10 8.83
C ASP A 205 16.79 -21.81 10.14
N VAL A 206 16.30 -20.57 10.30
CA VAL A 206 15.55 -20.12 11.48
C VAL A 206 14.18 -19.61 11.04
N PRO A 207 13.06 -19.98 11.70
CA PRO A 207 11.76 -19.42 11.34
C PRO A 207 11.75 -17.91 11.59
N VAL A 208 11.12 -17.14 10.70
CA VAL A 208 11.14 -15.67 10.73
C VAL A 208 10.69 -15.11 12.08
N ALA A 209 9.71 -15.75 12.74
CA ALA A 209 9.21 -15.34 14.05
C ALA A 209 10.23 -15.52 15.20
N ALA A 210 11.26 -16.35 15.00
CA ALA A 210 12.34 -16.56 15.97
C ALA A 210 13.60 -15.74 15.66
N LEU A 211 13.64 -15.03 14.53
CA LEU A 211 14.74 -14.12 14.23
C LEU A 211 14.78 -12.98 15.23
N ARG A 212 15.99 -12.53 15.55
CA ARG A 212 16.27 -11.41 16.44
C ARG A 212 17.28 -10.47 15.78
N PRO A 213 17.22 -9.15 16.06
CA PRO A 213 18.23 -8.22 15.61
C PRO A 213 19.66 -8.69 15.97
N GLY A 214 20.61 -8.43 15.09
CA GLY A 214 22.00 -8.89 15.18
C GLY A 214 22.25 -10.28 14.59
N MET A 215 21.22 -11.13 14.44
CA MET A 215 21.37 -12.41 13.74
C MET A 215 21.77 -12.19 12.28
N ARG A 216 22.64 -13.05 11.74
CA ARG A 216 23.18 -12.86 10.39
C ARG A 216 22.43 -13.70 9.37
N VAL A 217 21.69 -13.04 8.49
CA VAL A 217 20.85 -13.63 7.44
C VAL A 217 21.65 -13.75 6.15
N LYS A 218 21.43 -14.84 5.42
CA LYS A 218 22.03 -15.07 4.10
C LYS A 218 21.40 -14.12 3.08
N SER A 219 22.18 -13.13 2.67
CA SER A 219 21.97 -12.28 1.51
C SER A 219 22.60 -12.91 0.28
N ARG A 220 21.96 -12.67 -0.87
CA ARG A 220 22.46 -13.02 -2.19
C ARG A 220 23.76 -12.30 -2.54
N ASP A 221 23.79 -11.00 -2.26
CA ASP A 221 24.83 -10.10 -2.80
C ASP A 221 25.93 -9.85 -1.76
N ASN A 222 25.61 -9.98 -0.47
CA ASN A 222 26.46 -9.51 0.62
C ASN A 222 26.86 -10.61 1.63
N GLY A 223 26.67 -11.89 1.28
CA GLY A 223 26.95 -13.00 2.17
C GLY A 223 26.04 -12.99 3.40
N TYR A 224 26.59 -13.17 4.61
CA TYR A 224 25.79 -13.13 5.84
C TYR A 224 25.78 -11.73 6.46
N VAL A 225 24.63 -11.06 6.39
CA VAL A 225 24.42 -9.67 6.83
C VAL A 225 23.57 -9.61 8.10
N PRO A 226 23.87 -8.70 9.05
CA PRO A 226 23.11 -8.59 10.30
C PRO A 226 21.71 -8.02 10.06
N LEU A 227 20.70 -8.70 10.58
CA LEU A 227 19.34 -8.19 10.69
C LEU A 227 19.33 -7.00 11.64
N ARG A 228 18.84 -5.84 11.20
CA ARG A 228 18.86 -4.61 12.02
C ARG A 228 17.61 -4.42 12.83
N ALA A 229 16.47 -4.75 12.24
CA ALA A 229 15.21 -4.71 12.93
C ALA A 229 14.25 -5.76 12.37
N ILE A 230 13.35 -6.23 13.22
CA ILE A 230 12.23 -7.10 12.83
C ILE A 230 10.95 -6.54 13.41
N ARG A 231 9.87 -6.64 12.64
CA ARG A 231 8.52 -6.27 13.04
C ARG A 231 7.58 -7.42 12.70
N ALA A 232 6.61 -7.69 13.57
CA ALA A 232 5.47 -8.55 13.26
C ALA A 232 4.17 -7.78 13.51
N ALA A 233 3.20 -7.93 12.60
CA ALA A 233 1.87 -7.34 12.72
C ALA A 233 0.82 -8.38 12.33
N GLU A 234 -0.24 -8.50 13.12
CA GLU A 234 -1.37 -9.37 12.79
C GLU A 234 -2.47 -8.58 12.07
N ILE A 235 -2.91 -9.11 10.93
CA ILE A 235 -4.14 -8.67 10.27
C ILE A 235 -5.28 -9.56 10.75
N ALA A 236 -6.26 -8.94 11.39
CA ALA A 236 -7.41 -9.63 11.95
C ALA A 236 -8.23 -10.36 10.87
N ARG A 237 -8.83 -11.49 11.25
CA ARG A 237 -9.71 -12.28 10.36
C ARG A 237 -10.79 -11.45 9.66
N ALA A 238 -11.39 -10.49 10.37
CA ALA A 238 -12.48 -9.68 9.83
C ALA A 238 -11.98 -8.90 8.61
N VAL A 239 -10.83 -8.23 8.72
CA VAL A 239 -10.19 -7.50 7.62
C VAL A 239 -9.89 -8.43 6.44
N LEU A 240 -9.36 -9.63 6.69
CA LEU A 240 -9.07 -10.59 5.63
C LEU A 240 -10.32 -11.17 4.95
N GLN A 241 -11.47 -11.21 5.62
CA GLN A 241 -12.73 -11.60 4.96
C GLN A 241 -13.14 -10.57 3.91
N TRP A 242 -13.03 -9.29 4.23
CA TRP A 242 -13.42 -8.16 3.37
C TRP A 242 -12.38 -7.80 2.31
N HIS A 243 -11.10 -8.05 2.57
CA HIS A 243 -10.01 -7.75 1.63
C HIS A 243 -9.25 -9.02 1.22
N PRO A 244 -9.74 -9.76 0.21
CA PRO A 244 -9.01 -10.88 -0.37
C PRO A 244 -7.60 -10.51 -0.81
N ASP A 245 -7.39 -9.26 -1.22
CA ASP A 245 -6.11 -8.80 -1.73
C ASP A 245 -5.02 -8.64 -0.68
N LEU A 246 -5.38 -8.68 0.61
CA LEU A 246 -4.47 -8.77 1.76
C LEU A 246 -4.12 -10.21 2.16
N ARG A 247 -4.88 -11.19 1.68
CA ARG A 247 -4.68 -12.59 2.08
C ARG A 247 -3.37 -13.10 1.52
N ALA A 248 -2.61 -13.78 2.36
CA ALA A 248 -1.34 -14.36 1.98
C ALA A 248 -1.49 -15.27 0.76
N VAL A 249 -0.49 -15.27 -0.11
CA VAL A 249 -0.40 -16.17 -1.25
C VAL A 249 0.32 -17.43 -0.80
N THR A 250 -0.34 -18.57 -0.88
CA THR A 250 0.27 -19.89 -0.71
C THR A 250 1.03 -20.26 -1.97
N ILE A 251 2.29 -20.65 -1.78
CA ILE A 251 3.21 -21.05 -2.84
C ILE A 251 3.63 -22.50 -2.54
N PRO A 252 3.22 -23.48 -3.36
CA PRO A 252 3.62 -24.88 -3.17
C PRO A 252 5.14 -25.06 -3.26
N ALA A 253 5.65 -26.12 -2.63
CA ALA A 253 7.07 -26.49 -2.76
C ALA A 253 7.44 -26.65 -4.25
N GLY A 254 8.55 -26.04 -4.65
CA GLY A 254 9.10 -26.08 -5.99
C GLY A 254 8.45 -25.12 -7.00
N ALA A 255 7.37 -24.41 -6.62
CA ALA A 255 6.64 -23.57 -7.56
C ALA A 255 7.43 -22.33 -7.98
N LEU A 256 8.10 -21.67 -7.03
CA LEU A 256 8.87 -20.44 -7.25
C LEU A 256 10.33 -20.59 -6.77
N GLY A 257 10.89 -21.79 -6.91
CA GLY A 257 12.25 -22.10 -6.47
C GLY A 257 12.40 -22.34 -4.97
N ASN A 258 11.31 -22.27 -4.22
CA ASN A 258 11.22 -22.64 -2.81
C ASN A 258 11.28 -24.17 -2.63
N ASP A 259 11.91 -24.65 -1.56
CA ASP A 259 12.05 -26.07 -1.25
C ASP A 259 10.86 -26.63 -0.47
N ARG A 260 10.11 -25.76 0.22
CA ARG A 260 8.91 -26.12 0.98
C ARG A 260 7.76 -25.16 0.69
N GLN A 261 6.54 -25.55 1.01
CA GLN A 261 5.40 -24.65 0.90
C GLN A 261 5.64 -23.41 1.78
N MET A 262 5.43 -22.24 1.21
CA MET A 262 5.55 -20.96 1.92
C MET A 262 4.33 -20.08 1.69
N MET A 263 4.15 -19.09 2.56
CA MET A 263 3.08 -18.10 2.45
C MET A 263 3.69 -16.70 2.59
N LEU A 264 3.40 -15.83 1.64
CA LEU A 264 3.93 -14.47 1.56
C LEU A 264 2.81 -13.44 1.41
N SER A 265 3.06 -12.19 1.81
CA SER A 265 2.14 -11.10 1.50
C SER A 265 2.04 -10.90 -0.02
N PRO A 266 0.91 -10.44 -0.56
CA PRO A 266 0.68 -10.38 -2.01
C PRO A 266 1.68 -9.50 -2.79
N ALA A 267 2.15 -8.40 -2.19
CA ALA A 267 3.14 -7.50 -2.78
C ALA A 267 4.60 -8.00 -2.64
N HIS A 268 4.84 -9.05 -1.84
CA HIS A 268 6.18 -9.58 -1.61
C HIS A 268 6.80 -10.08 -2.90
N CYS A 269 8.04 -9.70 -3.20
CA CYS A 269 8.72 -10.08 -4.42
C CYS A 269 9.60 -11.33 -4.28
N VAL A 270 9.52 -12.19 -5.29
CA VAL A 270 10.49 -13.28 -5.52
C VAL A 270 11.49 -12.87 -6.61
N LEU A 271 12.72 -13.36 -6.52
CA LEU A 271 13.74 -13.12 -7.52
C LEU A 271 13.53 -14.03 -8.75
N VAL A 272 13.59 -13.42 -9.93
CA VAL A 272 13.56 -14.10 -11.21
C VAL A 272 14.79 -13.72 -12.02
N GLN A 273 15.20 -14.60 -12.94
CA GLN A 273 16.34 -14.36 -13.82
C GLN A 273 16.09 -14.99 -15.20
N GLY A 274 16.87 -14.56 -16.19
CA GLY A 274 16.91 -15.18 -17.51
C GLY A 274 17.10 -14.17 -18.64
N ALA A 275 17.36 -14.68 -19.85
CA ALA A 275 17.61 -13.83 -21.02
C ALA A 275 16.42 -12.89 -21.35
N ASP A 276 15.18 -13.35 -21.17
CA ASP A 276 14.01 -12.48 -21.36
C ASP A 276 13.88 -11.42 -20.26
N VAL A 277 14.34 -11.70 -19.03
CA VAL A 277 14.38 -10.71 -17.94
C VAL A 277 15.39 -9.62 -18.30
N GLU A 278 16.59 -10.01 -18.71
CA GLU A 278 17.64 -9.08 -19.16
C GLU A 278 17.18 -8.19 -20.31
N LEU A 279 16.47 -8.77 -21.28
CA LEU A 279 15.93 -8.02 -22.42
C LEU A 279 14.91 -6.94 -22.00
N ILE A 280 14.08 -7.21 -20.99
CA ILE A 280 13.02 -6.28 -20.54
C ILE A 280 13.57 -5.26 -19.55
N CYS A 281 14.48 -5.67 -18.67
CA CYS A 281 14.84 -4.90 -17.48
C CYS A 281 16.21 -4.24 -17.58
N ASP A 282 16.97 -4.54 -18.65
CA ASP A 282 18.39 -4.20 -18.77
C ASP A 282 19.23 -4.71 -17.58
N ALA A 283 18.77 -5.82 -16.97
CA ALA A 283 19.38 -6.43 -15.80
C ALA A 283 19.13 -7.95 -15.80
N PRO A 284 20.13 -8.78 -15.43
CA PRO A 284 20.00 -10.24 -15.49
C PRO A 284 18.97 -10.80 -14.48
N GLU A 285 18.58 -10.00 -13.50
CA GLU A 285 17.69 -10.37 -12.41
C GLU A 285 16.69 -9.26 -12.13
N ALA A 286 15.47 -9.66 -11.76
CA ALA A 286 14.40 -8.77 -11.37
C ALA A 286 13.56 -9.36 -10.25
N PHE A 287 12.71 -8.52 -9.67
CA PHE A 287 11.71 -8.89 -8.68
C PHE A 287 10.33 -9.01 -9.32
N VAL A 288 9.58 -10.03 -8.93
CA VAL A 288 8.16 -10.17 -9.31
C VAL A 288 7.32 -10.33 -8.05
N PRO A 289 6.32 -9.46 -7.82
CA PRO A 289 5.35 -9.62 -6.75
C PRO A 289 4.59 -10.95 -6.83
N VAL A 290 4.43 -11.64 -5.71
CA VAL A 290 3.82 -12.98 -5.66
C VAL A 290 2.38 -13.01 -6.16
N HIS A 291 1.63 -11.92 -6.03
CA HIS A 291 0.24 -11.86 -6.54
C HIS A 291 0.15 -11.99 -8.07
N HIS A 292 1.21 -11.69 -8.82
CA HIS A 292 1.22 -11.91 -10.27
C HIS A 292 1.29 -13.40 -10.65
N PHE A 293 1.66 -14.29 -9.72
CA PHE A 293 1.69 -15.74 -9.93
C PHE A 293 0.38 -16.43 -9.52
N VAL A 294 -0.57 -15.70 -8.93
CA VAL A 294 -1.87 -16.27 -8.52
C VAL A 294 -2.61 -16.81 -9.74
N GLY A 295 -3.12 -18.04 -9.64
CA GLY A 295 -3.77 -18.76 -10.73
C GLY A 295 -2.85 -19.72 -11.49
N LEU A 296 -1.54 -19.66 -11.27
CA LEU A 296 -0.64 -20.74 -11.66
C LEU A 296 -0.87 -21.98 -10.79
N ALA A 297 -0.43 -23.15 -11.27
CA ALA A 297 -0.73 -24.43 -10.66
C ALA A 297 -0.38 -24.48 -9.16
N GLY A 298 -1.42 -24.51 -8.31
CA GLY A 298 -1.31 -24.59 -6.86
C GLY A 298 -0.96 -23.27 -6.14
N ILE A 299 -0.69 -22.18 -6.86
CA ILE A 299 -0.45 -20.86 -6.27
C ILE A 299 -1.78 -20.13 -6.13
N GLY A 300 -2.15 -19.78 -4.91
CA GLY A 300 -3.43 -19.15 -4.62
C GLY A 300 -3.47 -18.46 -3.27
N ARG A 301 -4.43 -17.56 -3.11
CA ARG A 301 -4.65 -16.85 -1.84
C ARG A 301 -5.25 -17.81 -0.81
N VAL A 302 -4.80 -17.72 0.44
CA VAL A 302 -5.44 -18.47 1.53
C VAL A 302 -6.87 -17.99 1.77
N PRO A 303 -7.74 -18.84 2.34
CA PRO A 303 -9.05 -18.39 2.81
C PRO A 303 -8.90 -17.32 3.90
N GLY A 304 -9.69 -16.25 3.84
CA GLY A 304 -9.68 -15.17 4.84
C GLY A 304 -10.41 -15.53 6.15
N ASN A 305 -10.48 -16.81 6.52
CA ASN A 305 -11.26 -17.27 7.68
C ASN A 305 -10.49 -17.22 9.01
N GLN A 306 -9.17 -17.01 8.96
CA GLN A 306 -8.25 -16.88 10.09
C GLN A 306 -7.44 -15.59 9.97
N PRO A 307 -6.98 -15.00 11.09
CA PRO A 307 -6.03 -13.89 11.05
C PRO A 307 -4.70 -14.35 10.44
N VAL A 308 -3.93 -13.39 9.92
CA VAL A 308 -2.59 -13.64 9.37
C VAL A 308 -1.60 -12.69 10.01
N THR A 309 -0.54 -13.24 10.59
CA THR A 309 0.61 -12.46 11.04
C THR A 309 1.61 -12.27 9.89
N TYR A 310 2.10 -11.05 9.75
CA TYR A 310 3.07 -10.65 8.76
C TYR A 310 4.33 -10.10 9.42
N CYS A 311 5.49 -10.60 9.01
CA CYS A 311 6.79 -10.25 9.56
C CYS A 311 7.64 -9.49 8.52
N HIS A 312 8.24 -8.37 8.93
CA HIS A 312 9.15 -7.57 8.12
C HIS A 312 10.57 -7.68 8.64
N LEU A 313 11.53 -7.81 7.73
CA LEU A 313 12.96 -7.88 8.04
C LEU A 313 13.66 -6.67 7.44
N LEU A 314 14.31 -5.88 8.29
CA LEU A 314 15.00 -4.65 7.90
C LEU A 314 16.51 -4.80 8.06
N PHE A 315 17.24 -4.37 7.03
CA PHE A 315 18.71 -4.39 6.95
C PHE A 315 19.24 -2.99 6.61
N ASP A 316 20.56 -2.78 6.71
CA ASP A 316 21.18 -1.49 6.35
C ASP A 316 20.97 -1.12 4.86
N ARG A 317 20.78 -2.13 4.00
CA ARG A 317 20.44 -2.00 2.57
C ARG A 317 19.18 -2.79 2.29
N HIS A 318 18.55 -2.55 1.15
CA HIS A 318 17.57 -3.50 0.64
C HIS A 318 18.31 -4.77 0.21
N GLU A 319 18.04 -5.90 0.85
CA GLU A 319 18.70 -7.18 0.61
C GLU A 319 17.79 -8.16 -0.14
N VAL A 320 18.38 -8.99 -0.98
CA VAL A 320 17.76 -10.22 -1.49
C VAL A 320 18.16 -11.35 -0.54
N ILE A 321 17.21 -11.96 0.16
CA ILE A 321 17.48 -12.97 1.20
C ILE A 321 16.95 -14.34 0.81
N CYS A 322 17.53 -15.39 1.41
CA CYS A 322 17.10 -16.76 1.17
C CYS A 322 16.00 -17.17 2.17
N SER A 323 14.77 -17.32 1.68
CA SER A 323 13.60 -17.76 2.43
C SER A 323 13.02 -19.05 1.87
N ASP A 324 12.90 -20.09 2.70
CA ASP A 324 12.39 -21.41 2.31
C ASP A 324 13.08 -21.99 1.05
N GLY A 325 14.34 -21.64 0.81
CA GLY A 325 15.13 -22.06 -0.37
C GLY A 325 14.99 -21.17 -1.61
N ALA A 326 14.05 -20.22 -1.61
CA ALA A 326 13.89 -19.21 -2.68
C ALA A 326 14.61 -17.90 -2.33
N TRP A 327 15.02 -17.14 -3.35
CA TRP A 327 15.46 -15.76 -3.18
C TRP A 327 14.25 -14.82 -3.17
N THR A 328 14.11 -14.04 -2.11
CA THR A 328 13.01 -13.08 -1.88
C THR A 328 13.55 -11.75 -1.43
N GLU A 329 12.72 -10.71 -1.52
CA GLU A 329 13.10 -9.38 -1.05
C GLU A 329 13.01 -9.26 0.49
N SER A 330 13.80 -8.35 1.05
CA SER A 330 13.60 -7.87 2.42
C SER A 330 12.72 -6.61 2.40
N LEU A 331 12.44 -6.01 3.56
CA LEU A 331 11.73 -4.73 3.56
C LEU A 331 12.58 -3.66 2.89
N TYR A 332 12.06 -3.04 1.83
CA TYR A 332 12.58 -1.77 1.31
C TYR A 332 11.98 -0.61 2.11
N MET A 333 12.81 0.26 2.69
CA MET A 333 12.33 1.38 3.51
C MET A 333 11.46 2.36 2.73
N GLY A 334 11.70 2.51 1.42
CA GLY A 334 10.82 3.29 0.55
C GLY A 334 9.41 2.73 0.49
N ASP A 335 9.22 1.42 0.65
CA ASP A 335 7.87 0.84 0.72
C ASP A 335 7.21 1.12 2.05
N LEU A 336 7.97 1.26 3.13
CA LEU A 336 7.44 1.72 4.41
C LEU A 336 7.02 3.20 4.32
N ALA A 337 7.72 4.05 3.55
CA ALA A 337 7.24 5.41 3.29
C ALA A 337 5.90 5.44 2.52
N HIS A 338 5.60 4.42 1.72
CA HIS A 338 4.32 4.22 1.01
C HIS A 338 3.37 3.28 1.75
N ALA A 339 3.79 2.82 2.93
CA ALA A 339 3.05 1.94 3.76
C ALA A 339 3.32 2.25 5.21
N ALA A 340 2.47 3.07 5.79
CA ALA A 340 2.01 2.68 7.11
C ALA A 340 3.05 2.53 8.24
N PRO A 341 4.08 3.37 8.47
CA PRO A 341 4.86 3.35 9.71
C PRO A 341 4.21 3.91 10.99
N ARG A 342 3.63 3.10 11.90
CA ARG A 342 3.58 3.31 13.38
C ARG A 342 2.28 3.88 14.02
N ALA A 343 1.48 3.03 14.66
CA ALA A 343 1.27 3.29 16.09
C ALA A 343 1.50 2.00 16.83
N VAL A 344 2.24 2.14 17.93
CA VAL A 344 2.50 1.13 18.96
C VAL A 344 2.64 -0.29 18.42
N GLN A 345 3.66 -0.55 17.59
CA GLN A 345 4.07 -1.93 17.28
C GLN A 345 5.58 -2.00 17.35
N GLU A 346 6.06 -2.65 18.42
CA GLU A 346 7.46 -2.71 18.83
C GLU A 346 8.30 -3.35 17.73
N TRP A 347 9.11 -2.54 17.06
CA TRP A 347 10.27 -3.06 16.36
C TRP A 347 11.21 -3.64 17.42
N GLU A 348 11.57 -4.90 17.28
CA GLU A 348 12.76 -5.38 17.95
C GLU A 348 13.95 -4.82 17.18
N THR A 349 14.83 -4.07 17.86
CA THR A 349 16.05 -3.51 17.26
C THR A 349 17.31 -3.93 18.00
N GLU A 350 18.44 -3.81 17.31
CA GLU A 350 19.76 -3.91 17.92
C GLU A 350 19.96 -2.75 18.91
N GLU A 351 20.64 -3.01 20.03
CA GLU A 351 20.86 -2.02 21.09
C GLU A 351 21.53 -0.75 20.53
N GLY A 352 20.92 0.41 20.80
CA GLY A 352 21.42 1.71 20.33
C GLY A 352 21.08 2.06 18.87
N ARG A 353 20.30 1.23 18.16
CA ARG A 353 19.79 1.53 16.81
C ARG A 353 18.28 1.65 16.80
N ARG A 354 17.76 2.57 15.98
CA ARG A 354 16.33 2.73 15.72
C ARG A 354 16.04 2.46 14.24
N PRO A 355 14.88 1.90 13.87
CA PRO A 355 14.56 1.63 12.47
C PRO A 355 14.49 2.92 11.64
N GLU A 356 14.10 4.05 12.24
CA GLU A 356 14.09 5.37 11.59
C GLU A 356 15.47 5.85 11.12
N ASP A 357 16.56 5.34 11.67
CA ASP A 357 17.91 5.76 11.29
C ASP A 357 18.39 5.03 10.01
N ILE A 358 17.59 4.09 9.48
CA ILE A 358 17.91 3.31 8.27
C ILE A 358 17.14 3.89 7.09
N THR A 359 17.87 4.32 6.06
CA THR A 359 17.32 4.74 4.77
C THR A 359 17.84 3.86 3.65
N HIS A 360 16.99 3.55 2.67
CA HIS A 360 17.42 2.85 1.47
C HIS A 360 17.29 3.79 0.27
N ASP A 361 18.39 4.02 -0.43
CA ASP A 361 18.42 4.93 -1.59
C ASP A 361 17.93 4.24 -2.89
N ALA A 362 17.97 2.91 -2.92
CA ALA A 362 17.55 2.10 -4.05
C ALA A 362 17.15 0.70 -3.60
N ARG A 363 16.29 0.05 -4.41
CA ARG A 363 15.99 -1.37 -4.25
C ARG A 363 17.16 -2.24 -4.73
N ALA A 364 17.27 -3.47 -4.20
CA ALA A 364 18.26 -4.44 -4.63
C ALA A 364 18.11 -4.84 -6.11
N ARG A 365 16.88 -4.92 -6.62
CA ARG A 365 16.55 -5.23 -8.02
C ARG A 365 15.33 -4.42 -8.45
N THR A 366 15.18 -4.24 -9.76
CA THR A 366 13.99 -3.67 -10.40
C THR A 366 12.78 -4.57 -10.16
N VAL A 367 11.64 -3.97 -9.83
CA VAL A 367 10.36 -4.69 -9.68
C VAL A 367 9.61 -4.64 -11.01
N LEU A 368 9.20 -5.80 -11.50
CA LEU A 368 8.44 -5.91 -12.74
C LEU A 368 7.01 -5.45 -12.58
N LYS A 369 6.52 -4.75 -13.60
CA LYS A 369 5.11 -4.38 -13.74
C LYS A 369 4.28 -5.62 -14.07
N ALA A 370 2.98 -5.56 -13.80
CA ALA A 370 2.06 -6.68 -14.03
C ALA A 370 2.11 -7.24 -15.46
N PHE A 371 2.20 -6.36 -16.48
CA PHE A 371 2.25 -6.78 -17.88
C PHE A 371 3.61 -7.41 -18.25
N GLU A 372 4.72 -6.93 -17.67
CA GLU A 372 6.06 -7.48 -17.89
C GLU A 372 6.16 -8.88 -17.29
N ALA A 373 5.69 -9.03 -16.05
CA ALA A 373 5.60 -10.32 -15.37
C ALA A 373 4.74 -11.31 -16.16
N ARG A 374 3.57 -10.87 -16.69
CA ARG A 374 2.69 -11.72 -17.50
C ARG A 374 3.39 -12.23 -18.77
N VAL A 375 4.03 -11.34 -19.52
CA VAL A 375 4.76 -11.70 -20.76
C VAL A 375 5.85 -12.72 -20.46
N LEU A 376 6.59 -12.53 -19.38
CA LEU A 376 7.65 -13.45 -18.97
C LEU A 376 7.10 -14.81 -18.54
N LEU A 377 6.01 -14.84 -17.77
CA LEU A 377 5.35 -16.08 -17.37
C LEU A 377 4.90 -16.91 -18.58
N ASP A 378 4.32 -16.27 -19.60
CA ASP A 378 3.91 -16.93 -20.85
C ASP A 378 5.12 -17.49 -21.63
N ARG A 379 6.30 -16.89 -21.46
CA ARG A 379 7.57 -17.36 -22.05
C ARG A 379 8.31 -18.39 -21.20
N GLY A 380 7.72 -18.84 -20.09
CA GLY A 380 8.31 -19.86 -19.22
C GLY A 380 9.37 -19.33 -18.26
N LEU A 381 9.16 -18.11 -17.74
CA LEU A 381 9.96 -17.52 -16.66
C LEU A 381 10.26 -18.54 -15.56
N ARG A 382 11.53 -18.59 -15.13
CA ARG A 382 11.97 -19.46 -14.05
C ARG A 382 12.35 -18.61 -12.84
N CYS A 383 11.71 -18.89 -11.71
CA CYS A 383 12.16 -18.39 -10.42
C CYS A 383 13.43 -19.12 -9.99
N VAL A 384 14.26 -18.43 -9.21
CA VAL A 384 15.61 -18.89 -8.93
C VAL A 384 15.69 -19.61 -7.60
N LYS A 385 16.17 -20.86 -7.60
CA LYS A 385 16.52 -21.55 -6.35
C LYS A 385 17.80 -20.98 -5.76
N ALA A 386 17.85 -20.84 -4.45
CA ALA A 386 19.05 -20.37 -3.76
C ALA A 386 20.24 -21.33 -3.92
N ALA A 387 19.98 -22.63 -4.05
CA ALA A 387 21.01 -23.64 -4.25
C ALA A 387 21.61 -23.65 -5.66
N ASP A 388 20.87 -23.20 -6.68
CA ASP A 388 21.26 -23.30 -8.10
C ASP A 388 22.27 -22.21 -8.52
N LEU A 389 22.61 -21.29 -7.61
CA LEU A 389 23.49 -20.15 -7.85
C LEU A 389 24.76 -20.14 -6.99
N ALA A 390 25.15 -21.29 -6.44
CA ALA A 390 26.44 -21.44 -5.80
C ALA A 390 27.56 -21.64 -6.85
N ALA A 391 28.07 -20.52 -7.40
CA ALA A 391 29.47 -20.27 -7.77
C ALA A 391 29.62 -18.85 -8.32
#